data_AF-A0A6P1L326-F1
#
_entry.id   AF-A0A6P1L326-F1
#
_cell.length_a   1.000
_cell.length_b   1.000
_cell.length_c   1.000
_cell.angle_alpha   90.00
_cell.angle_beta   90.00
_cell.angle_gamma   90.00
#
_symmetry.space_group_name_H-M   'P 1'
#
loop_
_entity.id
_entity.type
_entity.pdbx_description
1 polymer ?
#
loop_
_entity_poly.entity_id
_entity_poly.type
_entity_poly.pdbx_seq_one_letter_code
_entity_poly.pdbx_strand_id
1 'polypeptide(L)'
;MYQDMYNLAWVKTACEHVLGKSISIRAWRKWLRICGVQQYARQVRLKECCYLLGLAYLKSQNLFKRYSLSDVSLLLKKDQERFAQFGIDLEEPDFPLSGRELPNFIYDRTKRKISLRTVYRWAEKHSIPFSVSRIIPPQELIRWLELGNAAS
;
A
#
# COMPACT_ATOMS: atom_id res chain seq x y z
N MET A 1 -25.03 -0.17 0.79
CA MET A 1 -23.87 0.04 -0.11
C MET A 1 -23.34 -1.32 -0.52
N TYR A 2 -23.53 -1.73 -1.77
CA TYR A 2 -22.93 -2.97 -2.26
C TYR A 2 -21.41 -2.79 -2.27
N GLN A 3 -20.68 -3.62 -1.52
CA GLN A 3 -19.23 -3.69 -1.67
C GLN A 3 -18.96 -4.38 -2.99
N ASP A 4 -18.65 -3.60 -4.03
CA ASP A 4 -18.25 -4.13 -5.32
C ASP A 4 -16.93 -4.91 -5.15
N MET A 5 -17.09 -6.22 -5.16
CA MET A 5 -16.02 -7.21 -5.04
C MET A 5 -15.63 -7.65 -6.45
N TYR A 6 -14.41 -7.32 -6.86
CA TYR A 6 -13.91 -7.63 -8.19
C TYR A 6 -13.11 -8.93 -8.17
N ASN A 7 -13.35 -9.79 -9.16
CA ASN A 7 -12.60 -11.03 -9.31
C ASN A 7 -11.13 -10.72 -9.65
N LEU A 8 -10.19 -11.28 -8.88
CA LEU A 8 -8.76 -11.03 -9.07
C LEU A 8 -8.21 -11.48 -10.43
N ALA A 9 -8.79 -12.49 -11.06
CA ALA A 9 -8.42 -12.89 -12.41
C ALA A 9 -8.73 -11.77 -13.41
N TRP A 10 -9.91 -11.18 -13.30
CA TRP A 10 -10.31 -10.03 -14.14
C TRP A 10 -9.43 -8.82 -13.87
N VAL A 11 -9.15 -8.50 -12.60
CA VAL A 11 -8.26 -7.39 -12.23
C VAL A 11 -6.83 -7.61 -12.78
N LYS A 12 -6.34 -8.86 -12.76
CA LYS A 12 -5.04 -9.20 -13.37
C LYS A 12 -5.05 -8.92 -14.87
N THR A 13 -6.08 -9.36 -15.58
CA THR A 13 -6.23 -9.10 -17.02
C THR A 13 -6.27 -7.59 -17.30
N ALA A 14 -7.01 -6.81 -16.52
CA ALA A 14 -7.03 -5.35 -16.65
C ALA A 14 -5.63 -4.74 -16.41
N CYS A 15 -4.89 -5.21 -15.40
CA CYS A 15 -3.52 -4.78 -15.15
C CYS A 15 -2.58 -5.14 -16.31
N GLU A 16 -2.73 -6.31 -16.92
CA GLU A 16 -1.96 -6.74 -18.09
C GLU A 16 -2.24 -5.85 -19.31
N HIS A 17 -3.49 -5.43 -19.51
CA HIS A 17 -3.86 -4.46 -20.54
C HIS A 17 -3.19 -3.10 -20.30
N VAL A 18 -3.25 -2.57 -19.07
CA VAL A 18 -2.58 -1.30 -18.73
C VAL A 18 -1.06 -1.39 -18.89
N LEU A 19 -0.47 -2.54 -18.53
CA LEU A 19 0.96 -2.78 -18.64
C LEU A 19 1.40 -3.04 -20.10
N GLY A 20 0.48 -3.43 -20.98
CA GLY A 20 0.75 -3.84 -22.35
C GLY A 20 1.44 -5.21 -22.48
N LYS A 21 1.45 -6.04 -21.41
CA LYS A 21 2.05 -7.39 -21.43
C LYS A 21 1.56 -8.28 -20.30
N SER A 22 1.77 -9.59 -20.47
CA SER A 22 1.47 -10.59 -19.45
C SER A 22 2.28 -10.41 -18.16
N ILE A 23 1.62 -10.56 -17.02
CA ILE A 23 2.23 -10.54 -15.70
C ILE A 23 2.43 -11.98 -15.23
N SER A 24 3.69 -12.36 -14.97
CA SER A 24 4.00 -13.69 -14.43
C SER A 24 3.39 -13.89 -13.05
N ILE A 25 3.09 -15.15 -12.68
CA ILE A 25 2.49 -15.49 -11.38
C ILE A 25 3.33 -14.96 -10.21
N ARG A 26 4.67 -15.05 -10.32
CA ARG A 26 5.59 -14.54 -9.29
C ARG A 26 5.49 -13.02 -9.15
N ALA A 27 5.43 -12.30 -10.27
CA ALA A 27 5.28 -10.84 -10.27
C ALA A 27 3.91 -10.45 -9.69
N TRP A 28 2.83 -11.14 -10.09
CA TRP A 28 1.49 -10.89 -9.61
C TRP A 28 1.38 -11.03 -8.08
N ARG A 29 1.90 -12.12 -7.51
CA ARG A 29 1.94 -12.31 -6.05
C ARG A 29 2.69 -11.19 -5.33
N LYS A 30 3.74 -10.65 -5.94
CA LYS A 30 4.48 -9.52 -5.39
C LYS A 30 3.65 -8.24 -5.41
N TRP A 31 2.90 -7.99 -6.49
CA TRP A 31 2.03 -6.81 -6.63
C TRP A 31 0.90 -6.84 -5.62
N LEU A 32 0.22 -7.99 -5.47
CA LEU A 32 -0.81 -8.18 -4.45
C LEU A 32 -0.30 -7.81 -3.05
N ARG A 33 0.92 -8.26 -2.70
CA ARG A 33 1.56 -7.93 -1.42
C ARG A 33 1.85 -6.44 -1.27
N ILE A 34 2.32 -5.77 -2.33
CA ILE A 34 2.57 -4.31 -2.29
C ILE A 34 1.26 -3.56 -2.06
N CYS A 35 0.20 -3.95 -2.77
CA CYS A 35 -1.12 -3.33 -2.69
C CYS A 35 -1.95 -3.77 -1.46
N GLY A 36 -1.38 -4.57 -0.56
CA GLY A 36 -2.06 -4.98 0.68
C GLY A 36 -3.14 -6.05 0.53
N VAL A 37 -3.25 -6.67 -0.65
CA VAL A 37 -4.24 -7.71 -0.91
C VAL A 37 -3.87 -8.98 -0.15
N GLN A 38 -4.86 -9.56 0.54
CA GLN A 38 -4.66 -10.78 1.33
C GLN A 38 -4.16 -11.96 0.48
N GLN A 39 -3.30 -12.76 1.09
CA GLN A 39 -2.80 -13.99 0.46
C GLN A 39 -3.97 -14.95 0.24
N TYR A 40 -4.12 -15.47 -0.98
CA TYR A 40 -5.21 -16.37 -1.40
C TYR A 40 -6.60 -15.74 -1.58
N ALA A 41 -6.72 -14.40 -1.51
CA ALA A 41 -7.96 -13.75 -1.90
C ALA A 41 -8.32 -14.14 -3.34
N ARG A 42 -9.62 -14.33 -3.61
CA ARG A 42 -10.16 -14.52 -4.98
C ARG A 42 -10.81 -13.25 -5.51
N GLN A 43 -11.20 -12.37 -4.60
CA GLN A 43 -11.86 -11.11 -4.89
C GLN A 43 -11.18 -10.00 -4.09
N VAL A 44 -11.28 -8.78 -4.62
CA VAL A 44 -10.72 -7.56 -4.02
C VAL A 44 -11.76 -6.46 -4.02
N ARG A 45 -11.63 -5.55 -3.06
CA ARG A 45 -12.47 -4.35 -3.00
C ARG A 45 -12.06 -3.36 -4.09
N LEU A 46 -12.96 -2.44 -4.44
CA LEU A 46 -12.68 -1.35 -5.38
C LEU A 46 -11.36 -0.62 -5.08
N LYS A 47 -11.11 -0.26 -3.82
CA LYS A 47 -9.87 0.42 -3.37
C LYS A 47 -8.61 -0.37 -3.72
N GLU A 48 -8.60 -1.67 -3.46
CA GLU A 48 -7.47 -2.56 -3.77
C GLU A 48 -7.30 -2.72 -5.29
N CYS A 49 -8.41 -2.77 -6.04
CA CYS A 49 -8.40 -2.77 -7.50
C CYS A 49 -7.73 -1.50 -8.05
N CYS A 50 -8.08 -0.32 -7.54
CA CYS A 50 -7.46 0.94 -7.91
C CYS A 50 -5.95 0.96 -7.61
N TYR A 51 -5.53 0.43 -6.45
CA TYR A 51 -4.10 0.31 -6.15
C TYR A 51 -3.37 -0.61 -7.14
N LEU A 52 -3.95 -1.74 -7.51
CA LEU A 52 -3.34 -2.66 -8.48
C LEU A 52 -3.22 -2.01 -9.87
N LEU A 53 -4.26 -1.33 -10.34
CA LEU A 53 -4.26 -0.61 -11.61
C LEU A 53 -3.27 0.58 -11.60
N GLY A 54 -3.21 1.33 -10.50
CA GLY A 54 -2.22 2.40 -10.32
C GLY A 54 -0.79 1.87 -10.34
N LEU A 55 -0.53 0.72 -9.71
CA LEU A 55 0.76 0.05 -9.80
C LEU A 55 1.09 -0.41 -11.22
N ALA A 56 0.10 -0.94 -11.95
CA ALA A 56 0.27 -1.34 -13.35
C ALA A 56 0.67 -0.16 -14.22
N TYR A 57 0.00 0.99 -14.05
CA TYR A 57 0.33 2.23 -14.75
C TYR A 57 1.74 2.73 -14.41
N LEU A 58 2.12 2.80 -13.13
CA LEU A 58 3.50 3.17 -12.75
C LEU A 58 4.54 2.24 -13.40
N LYS A 59 4.23 0.94 -13.45
CA LYS A 59 5.09 -0.07 -14.06
C LYS A 59 5.15 0.01 -15.59
N SER A 60 4.11 0.49 -16.26
CA SER A 60 4.17 0.72 -17.71
C SER A 60 5.10 1.87 -18.05
N GLN A 61 5.19 2.88 -17.18
CA GLN A 61 6.13 4.00 -17.32
C GLN A 61 7.58 3.60 -17.02
N ASN A 62 7.82 2.84 -15.95
CA ASN A 62 9.14 2.29 -15.65
C ASN A 62 9.06 0.91 -14.99
N LEU A 63 9.32 -0.11 -15.79
CA LEU A 63 9.18 -1.50 -15.41
C LEU A 63 10.13 -1.95 -14.30
N PHE A 64 11.34 -1.38 -14.27
CA PHE A 64 12.41 -1.80 -13.36
C PHE A 64 12.39 -1.06 -12.02
N LYS A 65 11.79 0.14 -11.96
CA LYS A 65 11.67 0.91 -10.71
C LYS A 65 10.89 0.11 -9.66
N ARG A 66 11.37 0.12 -8.41
CA ARG A 66 10.65 -0.47 -7.27
C ARG A 66 9.64 0.57 -6.78
N TYR A 67 8.36 0.21 -6.84
CA TYR A 67 7.26 1.04 -6.33
C TYR A 67 6.75 0.45 -5.02
N SER A 68 6.39 1.32 -4.09
CA SER A 68 5.74 0.99 -2.82
C SER A 68 4.24 1.33 -2.84
N LEU A 69 3.51 0.98 -1.78
CA LEU A 69 2.11 1.36 -1.67
C LEU A 69 1.94 2.89 -1.60
N SER A 70 2.89 3.55 -0.94
CA SER A 70 2.94 5.01 -0.85
C SER A 70 3.07 5.66 -2.23
N ASP A 71 3.94 5.14 -3.11
CA ASP A 71 4.08 5.65 -4.48
C ASP A 71 2.76 5.56 -5.27
N VAL A 72 2.08 4.41 -5.16
CA VAL A 72 0.80 4.16 -5.83
C VAL A 72 -0.27 5.10 -5.29
N SER A 73 -0.33 5.27 -3.97
CA SER A 73 -1.33 6.13 -3.34
C SER A 73 -1.11 7.60 -3.70
N LEU A 74 0.15 8.04 -3.78
CA LEU A 74 0.50 9.39 -4.24
C LEU A 74 0.07 9.63 -5.68
N LEU A 75 0.21 8.64 -6.57
CA LEU A 75 -0.32 8.73 -7.93
C LEU A 75 -1.84 8.94 -7.90
N LEU A 76 -2.58 8.08 -7.19
CA LEU A 76 -4.04 8.14 -7.19
C LEU A 76 -4.57 9.45 -6.59
N LYS A 77 -3.88 10.04 -5.62
CA LYS A 77 -4.25 11.32 -5.02
C LYS A 77 -4.12 12.51 -5.97
N LYS A 78 -3.22 12.44 -6.97
CA LYS A 78 -3.12 13.50 -7.99
C LYS A 78 -4.41 13.66 -8.80
N ASP A 79 -5.15 12.58 -8.96
CA ASP A 79 -6.42 12.53 -9.70
C ASP A 79 -7.61 12.27 -8.76
N GLN A 80 -7.50 12.69 -7.49
CA GLN A 80 -8.49 12.40 -6.45
C GLN A 80 -9.91 12.82 -6.84
N GLU A 81 -10.09 13.98 -7.46
CA GLU A 81 -11.40 14.47 -7.89
C GLU A 81 -12.08 13.50 -8.88
N ARG A 82 -11.30 12.91 -9.78
CA ARG A 82 -11.80 11.93 -10.74
C ARG A 82 -12.20 10.63 -10.05
N PHE A 83 -11.43 10.19 -9.05
CA PHE A 83 -11.76 8.99 -8.27
C PHE A 83 -12.98 9.20 -7.35
N ALA A 84 -13.12 10.40 -6.77
CA ALA A 84 -14.26 10.76 -5.95
C ALA A 84 -15.60 10.67 -6.72
N GLN A 85 -15.62 11.02 -8.01
CA GLN A 85 -16.78 10.84 -8.89
C GLN A 85 -17.21 9.36 -9.03
N PHE A 86 -16.29 8.42 -8.86
CA PHE A 86 -16.57 6.98 -8.84
C PHE A 86 -16.87 6.45 -7.42
N GLY A 87 -17.10 7.34 -6.45
CA GLY A 87 -17.35 6.97 -5.05
C GLY A 87 -16.11 6.40 -4.34
N ILE A 88 -14.91 6.65 -4.87
CA ILE A 88 -13.66 6.18 -4.27
C ILE A 88 -13.15 7.28 -3.36
N ASP A 89 -13.34 7.08 -2.07
CA ASP A 89 -12.79 7.96 -1.03
C ASP A 89 -11.29 7.66 -0.80
N LEU A 90 -10.45 8.63 -1.16
CA LEU A 90 -9.00 8.64 -0.94
C LEU A 90 -8.59 9.66 0.13
N GLU A 91 -9.53 10.24 0.90
CA GLU A 91 -9.33 11.41 1.76
C GLU A 91 -8.46 11.22 3.01
N GLU A 92 -7.86 10.06 3.27
CA GLU A 92 -6.97 9.99 4.42
C GLU A 92 -5.71 10.86 4.21
N PRO A 93 -5.38 11.76 5.16
CA PRO A 93 -4.33 12.77 5.00
C PRO A 93 -2.93 12.16 4.88
N ASP A 94 -2.72 10.95 5.41
CA ASP A 94 -1.53 10.14 5.17
C ASP A 94 -1.88 8.89 4.35
N PHE A 95 -0.92 8.39 3.57
CA PHE A 95 -1.13 7.20 2.75
C PHE A 95 -1.00 5.93 3.61
N PRO A 96 -1.87 4.91 3.45
CA PRO A 96 -1.62 3.63 4.06
C PRO A 96 -0.27 3.10 3.56
N LEU A 97 0.53 2.59 4.46
CA LEU A 97 1.85 2.06 4.13
C LEU A 97 1.99 0.64 4.66
N SER A 98 2.75 -0.18 3.95
CA SER A 98 3.07 -1.51 4.44
C SER A 98 3.98 -1.39 5.66
N GLY A 99 3.88 -2.32 6.62
CA GLY A 99 4.79 -2.34 7.77
C GLY A 99 6.28 -2.38 7.38
N ARG A 100 6.60 -2.81 6.15
CA ARG A 100 7.94 -2.71 5.56
C ARG A 100 8.43 -1.27 5.37
N GLU A 101 7.54 -0.36 5.04
CA GLU A 101 7.82 1.05 4.75
C GLU A 101 7.96 1.89 6.03
N LEU A 102 7.50 1.36 7.17
CA LEU A 102 7.44 2.08 8.44
C LEU A 102 8.77 2.69 8.91
N PRO A 103 9.94 2.00 8.79
CA PRO A 103 11.22 2.60 9.14
C PRO A 103 11.57 3.85 8.31
N ASN A 104 11.29 3.82 7.00
CA ASN A 104 11.56 4.95 6.12
C ASN A 104 10.61 6.10 6.42
N PHE A 105 9.32 5.79 6.62
CA PHE A 105 8.32 6.77 7.02
C PHE A 105 8.70 7.52 8.31
N ILE A 106 9.12 6.78 9.34
CA ILE A 106 9.58 7.38 10.61
C ILE A 106 10.82 8.24 10.37
N TYR A 107 11.78 7.76 9.57
CA TYR A 107 12.97 8.54 9.23
C TYR A 107 12.62 9.84 8.50
N ASP A 108 11.72 9.82 7.53
CA ASP A 108 11.38 10.99 6.74
C ASP A 108 10.77 12.12 7.59
N ARG A 109 9.97 11.76 8.60
CA ARG A 109 9.25 12.70 9.49
C ARG A 109 10.06 13.11 10.73
N THR A 110 10.80 12.19 11.33
CA THR A 110 11.51 12.42 12.61
C THR A 110 13.02 12.61 12.43
N LYS A 111 13.54 12.37 11.22
CA LYS A 111 14.98 12.28 10.89
C LYS A 111 15.74 11.20 11.66
N ARG A 112 15.03 10.30 12.34
CA ARG A 112 15.61 9.19 13.09
C ARG A 112 15.63 7.90 12.28
N LYS A 113 16.83 7.36 12.08
CA LYS A 113 16.99 6.09 11.37
C LYS A 113 16.74 4.93 12.34
N ILE A 114 15.72 4.14 12.06
CA ILE A 114 15.41 2.92 12.83
C ILE A 114 15.43 1.69 11.93
N SER A 115 15.61 0.52 12.53
CA SER A 115 15.56 -0.76 11.83
C SER A 115 14.17 -1.40 11.95
N LEU A 116 13.83 -2.32 11.05
CA LEU A 116 12.64 -3.16 11.22
C LEU A 116 12.65 -3.93 12.55
N ARG A 117 13.83 -4.33 13.05
CA ARG A 117 13.96 -4.98 14.35
C ARG A 117 13.53 -4.06 15.50
N THR A 118 13.85 -2.78 15.40
CA THR A 118 13.40 -1.76 16.36
C THR A 118 11.88 -1.64 16.33
N VAL A 119 11.29 -1.60 15.13
CA VAL A 119 9.83 -1.56 14.95
C VAL A 119 9.16 -2.77 15.59
N TYR A 120 9.68 -3.98 15.37
CA TYR A 120 9.17 -5.20 16.03
C TYR A 120 9.23 -5.11 17.55
N ARG A 121 10.35 -4.65 18.12
CA ARG A 121 10.48 -4.48 19.58
C ARG A 121 9.49 -3.47 20.15
N TRP A 122 9.25 -2.37 19.44
CA TRP A 122 8.23 -1.40 19.83
C TRP A 122 6.83 -1.98 19.75
N ALA A 123 6.54 -2.73 18.68
CA ALA A 123 5.26 -3.43 18.52
C ALA A 123 4.96 -4.33 19.71
N GLU A 124 5.94 -5.16 20.09
CA GLU A 124 5.85 -6.08 21.22
C GLU A 124 5.68 -5.33 22.54
N LYS A 125 6.57 -4.36 22.83
CA LYS A 125 6.54 -3.58 24.07
C LYS A 125 5.21 -2.83 24.29
N HIS A 126 4.63 -2.30 23.22
CA HIS A 126 3.41 -1.48 23.28
C HIS A 126 2.14 -2.24 22.86
N SER A 127 2.24 -3.56 22.68
CA SER A 127 1.14 -4.43 22.24
C SER A 127 0.42 -3.92 20.98
N ILE A 128 1.19 -3.42 20.01
CA ILE A 128 0.68 -2.96 18.72
C ILE A 128 0.77 -4.11 17.71
N PRO A 129 -0.33 -4.51 17.05
CA PRO A 129 -0.27 -5.52 15.99
C PRO A 129 0.65 -5.07 14.86
N PHE A 130 1.69 -5.84 14.54
CA PHE A 130 2.64 -5.48 13.49
C PHE A 130 3.07 -6.68 12.66
N SER A 131 3.10 -6.49 11.35
CA SER A 131 3.85 -7.35 10.44
C SER A 131 4.32 -6.55 9.23
N VAL A 132 5.39 -7.00 8.59
CA VAL A 132 5.97 -6.36 7.40
C VAL A 132 4.98 -6.31 6.23
N SER A 133 4.02 -7.24 6.18
CA SER A 133 2.97 -7.32 5.16
C SER A 133 1.66 -6.65 5.57
N ARG A 134 1.50 -6.25 6.84
CA ARG A 134 0.31 -5.55 7.31
C ARG A 134 0.28 -4.17 6.66
N ILE A 135 -0.87 -3.81 6.09
CA ILE A 135 -1.15 -2.42 5.74
C ILE A 135 -1.55 -1.70 7.01
N ILE A 136 -0.82 -0.63 7.30
CA ILE A 136 -1.02 0.16 8.51
C ILE A 136 -1.83 1.39 8.07
N PRO A 137 -3.05 1.55 8.60
CA PRO A 137 -3.86 2.69 8.26
C PRO A 137 -3.24 3.98 8.82
N PRO A 138 -3.48 5.11 8.17
CA PRO A 138 -3.00 6.44 8.57
C PRO A 138 -3.19 6.78 10.06
N GLN A 139 -4.36 6.43 10.59
CA GLN A 139 -4.72 6.67 11.99
C GLN A 139 -3.75 5.96 12.96
N GLU A 140 -3.24 4.79 12.58
CA GLU A 140 -2.26 4.06 13.38
C GLU A 140 -0.84 4.60 13.21
N LEU A 141 -0.53 5.32 12.12
CA LEU A 141 0.81 5.86 11.86
C LEU A 141 1.22 6.94 12.85
N ILE A 142 0.27 7.70 13.39
CA ILE A 142 0.51 8.73 14.41
C ILE A 142 1.20 8.10 15.63
N ARG A 143 0.68 6.97 16.11
CA ARG A 143 1.26 6.23 17.26
C ARG A 143 2.69 5.77 16.99
N TRP A 144 3.01 5.40 15.75
CA TRP A 144 4.37 5.03 15.37
C TRP A 144 5.33 6.23 15.33
N LEU A 145 4.85 7.41 14.95
CA LEU A 145 5.64 8.65 14.99
C LEU A 145 5.90 9.10 16.43
N GLU A 146 4.91 9.00 17.32
CA GLU A 146 5.06 9.28 18.74
C GLU A 146 6.17 8.42 19.36
N LEU A 147 6.17 7.12 19.08
CA LEU A 147 7.24 6.21 19.53
C LEU A 147 8.61 6.59 18.96
N GLY A 148 8.64 7.05 17.71
CA GLY A 148 9.84 7.57 17.04
C GLY A 148 10.47 8.76 17.78
N ASN A 149 9.62 9.70 18.20
CA ASN A 149 10.01 10.92 18.91
C ASN A 149 10.33 10.66 20.40
N ALA A 150 9.57 9.80 21.07
CA ALA A 150 9.65 9.56 22.51
C ALA A 150 10.84 8.69 22.93
N ALA A 151 11.45 7.91 22.04
CA ALA A 151 12.62 7.10 22.35
C ALA A 151 13.93 7.93 22.44
N SER A 152 13.83 9.22 22.79
CA SER A 152 14.94 10.17 22.95
C SER A 152 15.50 10.10 24.37
#